data_AF-A0A435ZYJ0-F1
#
_entry.id   AF-A0A435ZYJ0-F1
#
_cell.length_a   1.000
_cell.length_b   1.000
_cell.length_c   1.000
_cell.angle_alpha   90.00
_cell.angle_beta   90.00
_cell.angle_gamma   90.00
#
_symmetry.space_group_name_H-M   'P 1'
#
loop_
_entity.id
_entity.type
_entity.pdbx_description
1 polymer ?
#
loop_
_entity_poly.entity_id
_entity_poly.type
_entity_poly.pdbx_seq_one_letter_code
_entity_poly.pdbx_strand_id
1 'polypeptide(L)' 'MDDSEDERYRAPALDKGLDILELLAGVDGGLTQAEIAKKLDRSPNEFYRMLDRLVRRGYV' A
#
# COMPACT_ATOMS: atom_id res chain seq x y z
N MET A 1 7.31 28.69 -3.56
CA MET A 1 6.98 27.83 -2.41
C MET A 1 8.08 26.79 -2.37
N ASP A 2 8.67 26.59 -1.20
CA ASP A 2 9.88 25.76 -1.01
C ASP A 2 9.49 24.28 -1.07
N ASP A 3 9.81 23.59 -2.17
CA ASP A 3 9.59 22.15 -2.38
C ASP A 3 10.20 21.27 -1.26
N SER A 4 11.10 21.84 -0.46
CA SER A 4 11.79 21.18 0.65
C SER A 4 10.91 20.87 1.87
N GLU A 5 9.76 21.54 2.05
CA GLU A 5 8.83 21.23 3.15
C GLU A 5 7.94 20.02 2.84
N ASP A 6 7.48 19.89 1.60
CA ASP A 6 6.65 18.76 1.15
C ASP A 6 7.42 17.44 1.22
N GLU A 7 8.74 17.48 0.97
CA GLU A 7 9.60 16.30 1.05
C GLU A 7 9.81 15.82 2.50
N ARG A 8 9.81 16.75 3.47
CA ARG A 8 9.89 16.43 4.91
C ARG A 8 8.60 15.85 5.48
N TYR A 9 7.45 16.10 4.83
CA TYR A 9 6.15 15.58 5.26
C TYR A 9 5.69 14.34 4.48
N ARG A 10 6.49 13.85 3.53
CA ARG A 10 6.22 12.57 2.86
C ARG A 10 6.25 11.45 3.89
N ALA A 11 5.22 10.62 3.86
CA ALA A 11 5.14 9.39 4.63
C ALA A 11 5.10 8.19 3.66
N PRO A 12 6.23 7.80 3.04
CA PRO A 12 6.24 6.81 1.96
C PRO A 12 5.61 5.47 2.33
N ALA A 13 5.70 5.06 3.60
CA ALA A 13 5.08 3.83 4.08
C ALA A 13 3.56 3.94 4.24
N LEU A 14 3.06 5.14 4.58
CA LEU A 14 1.62 5.40 4.66
C LEU A 14 1.01 5.40 3.26
N ASP A 15 1.62 6.14 2.33
CA ASP A 15 1.18 6.19 0.92
C ASP A 15 1.07 4.78 0.33
N LYS A 16 2.10 3.96 0.57
CA LYS A 16 2.11 2.54 0.17
C LYS A 16 0.97 1.71 0.78
N GLY A 17 0.64 1.96 2.04
CA GLY A 17 -0.49 1.30 2.69
C GLY A 17 -1.83 1.72 2.11
N LEU A 18 -1.96 3.01 1.77
CA LEU A 18 -3.15 3.56 1.11
C LEU A 18 -3.31 3.01 -0.32
N ASP A 19 -2.22 2.92 -1.10
CA ASP A 19 -2.24 2.30 -2.44
C ASP A 19 -2.83 0.89 -2.42
N ILE A 20 -2.54 0.10 -1.36
CA ILE A 20 -3.09 -1.25 -1.20
C ILE A 20 -4.60 -1.20 -0.96
N LEU A 21 -5.06 -0.32 -0.07
CA LEU A 21 -6.49 -0.18 0.22
C LEU A 21 -7.27 0.34 -0.98
N GLU A 22 -6.72 1.31 -1.71
CA GLU A 22 -7.32 1.85 -2.94
C GLU A 22 -7.42 0.78 -4.03
N LEU A 23 -6.36 -0.01 -4.22
CA LEU A 23 -6.40 -1.11 -5.17
C LEU A 23 -7.47 -2.13 -4.80
N LEU A 24 -7.56 -2.53 -3.54
CA LEU A 24 -8.54 -3.52 -3.06
C LEU A 24 -9.97 -2.98 -3.11
N ALA A 25 -10.17 -1.69 -2.84
CA ALA A 25 -11.48 -1.05 -2.93
C ALA A 25 -11.99 -0.95 -4.38
N GLY A 26 -11.08 -0.89 -5.37
CA GLY A 26 -11.42 -0.77 -6.79
C GLY A 26 -11.63 -2.08 -7.55
N VAL A 27 -11.56 -3.25 -6.88
CA VAL A 27 -11.77 -4.56 -7.50
C VAL A 27 -13.01 -5.25 -6.94
N ASP A 28 -13.84 -5.75 -7.85
CA ASP A 28 -14.96 -6.62 -7.48
C ASP A 28 -14.43 -8.00 -7.10
N GLY A 29 -14.22 -8.22 -5.79
CA GLY A 29 -13.75 -9.48 -5.23
C GLY A 29 -12.41 -9.37 -4.49
N GLY A 30 -11.80 -10.51 -4.19
CA GLY A 30 -10.48 -10.56 -3.55
C GLY A 30 -9.35 -10.66 -4.57
N LEU A 31 -8.17 -10.16 -4.18
CA LEU A 31 -6.91 -10.42 -4.90
C LEU A 31 -6.02 -11.31 -4.05
N THR A 32 -5.26 -12.19 -4.71
CA THR A 32 -4.16 -12.90 -4.06
C THR A 32 -3.00 -11.93 -3.78
N GLN A 33 -2.15 -12.29 -2.82
CA GLN A 33 -0.98 -11.47 -2.46
C GLN A 33 -0.05 -11.24 -3.66
N ALA A 34 0.11 -12.24 -4.54
CA ALA A 34 0.93 -12.14 -5.74
C ALA A 34 0.32 -11.18 -6.78
N GLU A 35 -1.00 -11.18 -6.93
CA GLU A 35 -1.69 -10.25 -7.83
C GLU A 35 -1.58 -8.81 -7.35
N ILE A 36 -1.72 -8.58 -6.04
CA ILE A 36 -1.55 -7.24 -5.46
C ILE A 36 -0.12 -6.73 -5.68
N ALA A 37 0.89 -7.54 -5.36
CA ALA A 37 2.30 -7.17 -5.57
C ALA A 37 2.61 -6.84 -7.03
N LYS A 38 2.06 -7.63 -7.97
CA LYS A 38 2.19 -7.39 -9.42
C LYS A 38 1.49 -6.10 -9.86
N LYS A 39 0.28 -5.83 -9.36
CA LYS A 39 -0.48 -4.63 -9.74
C LYS A 39 0.12 -3.33 -9.19
N LEU A 40 0.77 -3.39 -8.02
CA LEU A 40 1.44 -2.24 -7.41
C LEU A 40 2.91 -2.08 -7.80
N ASP A 41 3.46 -2.98 -8.61
CA ASP A 41 4.88 -3.04 -9.00
C ASP A 41 5.83 -2.93 -7.78
N ARG A 42 5.54 -3.69 -6.71
CA ARG A 42 6.30 -3.63 -5.45
C ARG A 42 7.00 -4.94 -5.13
N SER A 43 8.14 -4.83 -4.45
CA SER A 43 8.88 -6.00 -3.97
C SER A 43 8.06 -6.79 -2.92
N PRO A 44 8.12 -8.13 -2.93
CA PRO A 44 7.34 -8.97 -2.02
C PRO A 44 7.58 -8.64 -0.54
N ASN A 45 8.84 -8.46 -0.13
CA ASN A 45 9.21 -8.22 1.27
C ASN A 45 8.65 -6.91 1.84
N GLU A 46 8.53 -5.88 1.01
CA GLU A 46 7.96 -4.61 1.45
C GLU A 46 6.43 -4.70 1.53
N PHE A 47 5.83 -5.22 0.46
CA PHE A 47 4.39 -5.37 0.33
C PHE A 47 3.80 -6.27 1.43
N TYR A 48 4.38 -7.44 1.68
CA TYR A 48 3.85 -8.39 2.66
C TYR A 48 3.79 -7.84 4.08
N ARG A 49 4.77 -7.04 4.48
CA ARG A 49 4.77 -6.40 5.81
C ARG A 49 3.62 -5.40 5.95
N MET A 50 3.32 -4.64 4.89
CA MET A 50 2.22 -3.69 4.92
C MET A 50 0.86 -4.40 4.89
N LEU A 51 0.71 -5.39 4.01
CA LEU A 51 -0.52 -6.20 3.95
C LEU A 51 -0.81 -6.90 5.28
N ASP A 52 0.17 -7.55 5.91
CA ASP A 52 0.01 -8.19 7.22
C ASP A 52 -0.49 -7.19 8.28
N ARG A 53 0.02 -5.95 8.26
CA ARG A 53 -0.44 -4.90 9.18
C ARG A 53 -1.88 -4.47 8.91
N LEU A 54 -2.29 -4.38 7.64
CA LEU A 54 -3.67 -4.04 7.27
C LEU A 54 -4.65 -5.15 7.72
N VAL A 55 -4.29 -6.41 7.49
CA VAL A 55 -5.07 -7.59 7.92
C VAL A 55 -5.17 -7.66 9.44
N ARG A 56 -4.06 -7.52 10.18
CA ARG A 56 -4.06 -7.53 11.65
C ARG A 56 -4.91 -6.42 12.27
N ARG A 57 -5.10 -5.32 11.55
CA ARG A 57 -5.93 -4.18 11.99
C ARG A 57 -7.38 -4.29 11.49
N GLY A 58 -7.72 -5.30 10.70
CA GLY A 58 -9.07 -5.55 10.20
C GLY A 58 -9.50 -4.62 9.06
N TYR A 59 -8.56 -4.05 8.29
CA TYR A 59 -8.89 -3.25 7.11
C TYR A 59 -9.14 -4.11 5.86
N VAL A 60 -8.56 -5.31 5.82
CA VAL A 60 -8.60 -6.28 4.70
C VAL A 60 -8.87 -7.67 5.27
#